data_AF-A0A3Q7MD86-F1
#
_entry.id   AF-A0A3Q7MD86-F1
#
_cell.length_a   1.000
_cell.length_b   1.000
_cell.length_c   1.000
_cell.angle_alpha   90.00
_cell.angle_beta   90.00
_cell.angle_gamma   90.00
#
_symmetry.space_group_name_H-M   'P 1'
#
loop_
_entity.id
_entity.type
_entity.pdbx_description
1 polymer ?
#
loop_
_entity_poly.entity_id
_entity_poly.type
_entity_poly.pdbx_seq_one_letter_code
_entity_poly.pdbx_strand_id
1 'polypeptide(L)'
;MAPSLPALLCLGLCLGQVVQAQHGPLPKPSLQAVPSSLAPLKTQVTIRCQGPPGVDLYRLEKLRSGNYQDQPILFIPAMEERFAGCYRCSYQNGSRWSPPSDRLELVATGVYANKPSLSAQPSPAVSPGGEVTLQCRSQYNFDQFALYKEGDAGPQKGSEKQYWADFPITAVTVAHSGTYRCYSFSSKLPYLWSAPSDPLELVVTGTSVTPSWLSAEPPSSVTEFPEASRKLSIALINKSSTIEPSRTITISPKGPESPTDPAQQHYTKGNLVRICIGAVILILLVGLLAEDWHSRKKSLPRRVRPIRRPLPPLPQTQKPHSQQDGGRPDGHNHGHHH
;
A
#
# COMPACT_ATOMS: atom_id res chain seq x y z
N MET A 1 44.78 -38.37 -17.75
CA MET A 1 44.42 -38.16 -16.33
C MET A 1 43.27 -37.17 -16.31
N ALA A 2 42.06 -37.64 -15.99
CA ALA A 2 40.84 -36.84 -16.01
C ALA A 2 40.85 -35.81 -14.87
N PRO A 3 40.28 -34.61 -15.06
CA PRO A 3 40.13 -33.65 -13.97
C PRO A 3 39.32 -34.31 -12.85
N SER A 4 39.86 -34.26 -11.65
CA SER A 4 39.31 -34.90 -10.47
C SER A 4 37.90 -34.36 -10.19
N LEU A 5 36.92 -35.26 -10.03
CA LEU A 5 35.56 -35.02 -9.54
C LEU A 5 35.40 -33.85 -8.52
N PRO A 6 36.31 -33.65 -7.53
CA PRO A 6 36.24 -32.49 -6.63
C PRO A 6 36.35 -31.11 -7.31
N ALA A 7 37.09 -30.97 -8.40
CA ALA A 7 37.22 -29.70 -9.12
C ALA A 7 35.92 -29.32 -9.86
N LEU A 8 35.23 -30.31 -10.43
CA LEU A 8 33.91 -30.15 -11.06
C LEU A 8 32.81 -29.83 -10.02
N LEU A 9 32.87 -30.44 -8.84
CA LEU A 9 31.98 -30.14 -7.72
C LEU A 9 32.17 -28.72 -7.19
N CYS A 10 33.43 -28.25 -7.05
CA CYS A 10 33.70 -26.86 -6.66
C CYS A 10 33.22 -25.86 -7.71
N LEU A 11 33.47 -26.12 -9.01
CA LEU A 11 32.95 -25.28 -10.08
C LEU A 11 31.40 -25.25 -10.09
N GLY A 12 30.75 -26.39 -9.86
CA GLY A 12 29.28 -26.47 -9.75
C GLY A 12 28.72 -25.70 -8.55
N LEU A 13 29.38 -25.79 -7.39
CA LEU A 13 29.01 -25.03 -6.19
C LEU A 13 29.25 -23.53 -6.34
N CYS A 14 30.38 -23.13 -6.94
CA CYS A 14 30.68 -21.73 -7.22
C CYS A 14 29.71 -21.13 -8.25
N LEU A 15 29.37 -21.86 -9.32
CA LEU A 15 28.37 -21.40 -10.30
C LEU A 15 26.97 -21.32 -9.67
N GLY A 16 26.58 -22.25 -8.80
CA GLY A 16 25.33 -22.19 -8.05
C GLY A 16 25.24 -20.99 -7.10
N GLN A 17 26.35 -20.63 -6.45
CA GLN A 17 26.44 -19.44 -5.60
C GLN A 17 26.43 -18.13 -6.41
N VAL A 18 27.06 -18.10 -7.59
CA VAL A 18 27.02 -16.94 -8.49
C VAL A 18 25.60 -16.71 -9.02
N VAL A 19 24.83 -17.75 -9.36
CA VAL A 19 23.42 -17.59 -9.80
C VAL A 19 22.52 -17.05 -8.67
N GLN A 20 22.76 -17.45 -7.41
CA GLN A 20 22.06 -16.90 -6.25
C GLN A 20 22.42 -15.43 -5.98
N ALA A 21 23.66 -15.02 -6.27
CA ALA A 21 24.14 -13.65 -6.07
C ALA A 21 23.73 -12.64 -7.17
N GLN A 22 23.21 -13.11 -8.32
CA GLN A 22 22.85 -12.26 -9.48
C GLN A 22 21.56 -11.44 -9.30
N HIS A 23 20.80 -11.67 -8.24
CA HIS A 23 19.54 -10.97 -8.04
C HIS A 23 19.49 -10.33 -6.65
N GLY A 24 19.86 -9.04 -6.59
CA GLY A 24 19.72 -8.22 -5.40
C GLY A 24 18.29 -8.22 -4.82
N PRO A 25 18.12 -7.73 -3.58
CA PRO A 25 16.82 -7.70 -2.92
C PRO A 25 15.78 -6.96 -3.77
N LEU A 26 14.58 -7.52 -3.87
CA LEU A 26 13.49 -6.93 -4.66
C LEU A 26 13.13 -5.54 -4.09
N PRO A 27 12.95 -4.51 -4.94
CA PRO A 27 12.57 -3.19 -4.47
C PRO A 27 11.17 -3.19 -3.85
N LYS A 28 10.99 -2.36 -2.83
CA LYS A 28 9.71 -2.16 -2.15
C LYS A 28 8.72 -1.42 -3.07
N PRO A 29 7.45 -1.87 -3.19
CA PRO A 29 6.44 -1.15 -3.97
C PRO A 29 5.91 0.08 -3.20
N SER A 30 5.33 1.03 -3.94
CA SER A 30 4.61 2.18 -3.36
C SER A 30 3.10 1.96 -3.39
N LEU A 31 2.40 2.48 -2.39
CA LEU A 31 0.95 2.33 -2.24
C LEU A 31 0.32 3.70 -1.99
N GLN A 32 -0.69 4.06 -2.78
CA GLN A 32 -1.32 5.39 -2.72
C GLN A 32 -2.83 5.28 -2.91
N ALA A 33 -3.58 6.23 -2.34
CA ALA A 33 -5.00 6.43 -2.62
C ALA A 33 -5.19 7.66 -3.50
N VAL A 34 -6.01 7.53 -4.55
CA VAL A 34 -6.31 8.59 -5.51
C VAL A 34 -7.82 8.85 -5.51
N PRO A 35 -8.30 10.10 -5.33
CA PRO A 35 -7.52 11.33 -5.22
C PRO A 35 -6.89 11.57 -3.83
N SER A 36 -7.42 10.96 -2.78
CA SER A 36 -6.95 11.14 -1.39
C SER A 36 -7.23 9.89 -0.55
N SER A 37 -6.49 9.73 0.55
CA SER A 37 -6.74 8.73 1.59
C SER A 37 -7.86 9.11 2.56
N LEU A 38 -8.22 10.41 2.63
CA LEU A 38 -9.41 10.91 3.32
C LEU A 38 -10.57 10.92 2.34
N ALA A 39 -11.37 9.84 2.33
CA ALA A 39 -12.44 9.64 1.36
C ALA A 39 -13.82 9.87 2.02
N PRO A 40 -14.57 10.91 1.62
CA PRO A 40 -15.96 11.07 2.05
C PRO A 40 -16.83 9.90 1.58
N LEU A 41 -17.82 9.51 2.38
CA LEU A 41 -18.79 8.49 1.97
C LEU A 41 -19.40 8.81 0.60
N LYS A 42 -19.69 7.75 -0.18
CA LYS A 42 -20.27 7.81 -1.53
C LYS A 42 -19.38 8.46 -2.60
N THR A 43 -18.16 8.88 -2.27
CA THR A 43 -17.19 9.35 -3.27
C THR A 43 -16.35 8.20 -3.82
N GLN A 44 -15.81 8.37 -5.02
CA GLN A 44 -14.94 7.39 -5.65
C GLN A 44 -13.50 7.54 -5.13
N VAL A 45 -12.86 6.42 -4.79
CA VAL A 45 -11.44 6.38 -4.45
C VAL A 45 -10.79 5.14 -5.05
N THR A 46 -9.54 5.24 -5.46
CA THR A 46 -8.77 4.12 -6.00
C THR A 46 -7.50 3.93 -5.18
N ILE A 47 -7.31 2.74 -4.63
CA ILE A 47 -6.02 2.36 -4.05
C ILE A 47 -5.18 1.76 -5.17
N ARG A 48 -3.98 2.30 -5.40
CA ARG A 48 -3.05 1.85 -6.43
C ARG A 48 -1.70 1.48 -5.83
N CYS A 49 -1.32 0.23 -6.06
CA CYS A 49 0.02 -0.28 -5.81
C CYS A 49 0.87 -0.13 -7.07
N GLN A 50 2.08 0.38 -6.92
CA GLN A 50 3.03 0.60 -8.02
C GLN A 50 4.35 -0.09 -7.68
N GLY A 51 4.75 -1.02 -8.54
CA GLY A 51 6.02 -1.72 -8.48
C GLY A 51 6.67 -1.77 -9.86
N PRO A 52 7.75 -2.57 -10.01
CA PRO A 52 8.42 -2.77 -11.29
C PRO A 52 7.47 -3.32 -12.37
N PRO A 53 7.72 -3.02 -13.67
CA PRO A 53 6.97 -3.61 -14.76
C PRO A 53 7.28 -5.11 -14.89
N GLY A 54 6.31 -5.89 -15.39
CA GLY A 54 6.50 -7.31 -15.71
C GLY A 54 6.61 -8.25 -14.50
N VAL A 55 6.09 -7.85 -13.35
CA VAL A 55 5.98 -8.73 -12.17
C VAL A 55 4.79 -9.69 -12.32
N ASP A 56 4.86 -10.85 -11.67
CA ASP A 56 3.89 -11.93 -11.86
C ASP A 56 2.53 -11.61 -11.22
N LEU A 57 2.55 -11.03 -10.02
CA LEU A 57 1.36 -10.81 -9.22
C LEU A 57 1.56 -9.64 -8.26
N TYR A 58 0.50 -8.88 -8.02
CA TYR A 58 0.39 -7.94 -6.91
C TYR A 58 -0.56 -8.50 -5.87
N ARG A 59 -0.29 -8.25 -4.59
CA ARG A 59 -1.18 -8.56 -3.48
C ARG A 59 -1.42 -7.32 -2.62
N LEU A 60 -2.66 -6.87 -2.60
CA LEU A 60 -3.13 -5.80 -1.73
C LEU A 60 -3.83 -6.40 -0.51
N GLU A 61 -3.34 -6.12 0.68
CA GLU A 61 -3.84 -6.71 1.93
C GLU A 61 -4.44 -5.65 2.84
N LYS A 62 -5.61 -5.94 3.42
CA LYS A 62 -6.23 -5.14 4.49
C LYS A 62 -5.88 -5.75 5.85
N LEU A 63 -4.99 -5.09 6.59
CA LEU A 63 -4.24 -5.68 7.71
C LEU A 63 -5.09 -6.24 8.86
N ARG A 64 -6.21 -5.59 9.22
CA ARG A 64 -7.05 -6.05 10.34
C ARG A 64 -8.01 -7.18 9.99
N SER A 65 -8.43 -7.28 8.73
CA SER A 65 -9.34 -8.34 8.29
C SER A 65 -8.61 -9.55 7.75
N GLY A 66 -7.33 -9.43 7.39
CA GLY A 66 -6.59 -10.48 6.67
C GLY A 66 -7.03 -10.66 5.21
N ASN A 67 -8.17 -10.08 4.81
CA ASN A 67 -8.63 -10.03 3.43
C ASN A 67 -7.55 -9.42 2.51
N TYR A 68 -7.35 -10.07 1.38
CA TYR A 68 -6.43 -9.63 0.34
C TYR A 68 -7.06 -9.73 -1.04
N GLN A 69 -6.48 -9.00 -1.99
CA GLN A 69 -6.82 -9.07 -3.40
C GLN A 69 -5.54 -9.14 -4.21
N ASP A 70 -5.55 -10.05 -5.17
CA ASP A 70 -4.40 -10.32 -6.03
C ASP A 70 -4.42 -9.40 -7.27
N GLN A 71 -4.55 -8.10 -7.03
CA GLN A 71 -4.60 -7.04 -8.03
C GLN A 71 -3.83 -5.81 -7.56
N PRO A 72 -3.19 -5.06 -8.48
CA PRO A 72 -2.46 -3.84 -8.13
C PRO A 72 -3.39 -2.67 -7.81
N ILE A 73 -4.67 -2.76 -8.19
CA ILE A 73 -5.64 -1.67 -8.13
C ILE A 73 -6.89 -2.18 -7.42
N LEU A 74 -7.34 -1.44 -6.41
CA LEU A 74 -8.65 -1.59 -5.80
C LEU A 74 -9.47 -0.34 -6.12
N PHE A 75 -10.44 -0.51 -7.01
CA PHE A 75 -11.38 0.54 -7.40
C PHE A 75 -12.60 0.53 -6.48
N ILE A 76 -12.82 1.64 -5.76
CA ILE A 76 -13.96 1.83 -4.87
C ILE A 76 -14.86 2.90 -5.51
N PRO A 77 -15.93 2.52 -6.24
CA PRO A 77 -16.79 3.48 -6.94
C PRO A 77 -17.55 4.40 -5.99
N ALA A 78 -17.92 3.88 -4.82
CA ALA A 78 -18.58 4.62 -3.77
C ALA A 78 -18.00 4.19 -2.42
N MET A 79 -17.42 5.15 -1.70
CA MET A 79 -16.79 4.89 -0.41
C MET A 79 -17.81 4.49 0.64
N GLU A 80 -17.48 3.45 1.40
CA GLU A 80 -18.29 2.85 2.47
C GLU A 80 -17.40 2.45 3.65
N GLU A 81 -18.00 2.30 4.83
CA GLU A 81 -17.29 1.98 6.07
C GLU A 81 -16.45 0.71 5.97
N ARG A 82 -16.94 -0.32 5.27
CA ARG A 82 -16.23 -1.59 5.10
C ARG A 82 -14.89 -1.45 4.36
N PHE A 83 -14.71 -0.39 3.56
CA PHE A 83 -13.46 -0.15 2.85
C PHE A 83 -12.45 0.60 3.71
N ALA A 84 -12.88 1.30 4.77
CA ALA A 84 -11.97 1.99 5.67
C ALA A 84 -11.04 1.00 6.39
N GLY A 85 -9.75 1.33 6.49
CA GLY A 85 -8.75 0.42 7.03
C GLY A 85 -7.31 0.79 6.73
N CYS A 86 -6.41 -0.03 7.26
CA CYS A 86 -4.98 0.03 6.97
C CYS A 86 -4.62 -1.02 5.92
N TYR A 87 -4.03 -0.56 4.82
CA TYR A 87 -3.65 -1.37 3.67
C TYR A 87 -2.13 -1.44 3.54
N ARG A 88 -1.65 -2.55 2.98
CA ARG A 88 -0.29 -2.68 2.48
C ARG A 88 -0.32 -3.46 1.16
N CYS A 89 0.73 -3.32 0.37
CA CYS A 89 0.88 -4.09 -0.87
C CYS A 89 2.25 -4.75 -0.97
N SER A 90 2.31 -5.91 -1.59
CA SER A 90 3.53 -6.58 -2.03
C SER A 90 3.35 -7.08 -3.47
N TYR A 91 4.44 -7.42 -4.14
CA TYR A 91 4.38 -8.10 -5.43
C TYR A 91 5.28 -9.33 -5.45
N GLN A 92 4.98 -10.23 -6.37
CA GLN A 92 5.74 -11.46 -6.61
C GLN A 92 6.46 -11.38 -7.94
N ASN A 93 7.73 -11.80 -7.96
CA ASN A 93 8.52 -11.99 -9.17
C ASN A 93 9.27 -13.33 -9.07
N GLY A 94 8.81 -14.31 -9.83
CA GLY A 94 9.12 -15.73 -9.71
C GLY A 94 8.64 -16.31 -8.38
N SER A 95 9.54 -16.96 -7.66
CA SER A 95 9.26 -17.52 -6.33
C SER A 95 9.41 -16.51 -5.19
N ARG A 96 9.80 -15.26 -5.49
CA ARG A 96 10.15 -14.27 -4.46
C ARG A 96 9.09 -13.19 -4.32
N TRP A 97 8.82 -12.85 -3.08
CA TRP A 97 8.00 -11.70 -2.71
C TRP A 97 8.86 -10.48 -2.42
N SER A 98 8.38 -9.31 -2.84
CA SER A 98 8.96 -8.04 -2.43
C SER A 98 8.76 -7.80 -0.92
N PRO A 99 9.57 -6.93 -0.30
CA PRO A 99 9.18 -6.30 0.95
C PRO A 99 7.80 -5.63 0.81
N PRO A 100 7.00 -5.55 1.88
CA PRO A 100 5.71 -4.85 1.84
C PRO A 100 5.90 -3.33 1.72
N SER A 101 4.95 -2.66 1.07
CA SER A 101 4.87 -1.19 0.98
C SER A 101 4.74 -0.53 2.34
N ASP A 102 4.86 0.81 2.37
CA ASP A 102 4.36 1.58 3.50
C ASP A 102 2.85 1.38 3.66
N ARG A 103 2.40 1.58 4.89
CA ARG A 103 1.00 1.43 5.26
C ARG A 103 0.21 2.63 4.75
N LEU A 104 -0.91 2.35 4.10
CA LEU A 104 -1.89 3.35 3.68
C LEU A 104 -3.11 3.26 4.59
N GLU A 105 -3.39 4.32 5.35
CA GLU A 105 -4.64 4.44 6.10
C GLU A 105 -5.71 5.05 5.22
N LEU A 106 -6.65 4.23 4.73
CA LEU A 106 -7.84 4.71 4.03
C LEU A 106 -8.94 5.00 5.06
N VAL A 107 -9.38 6.25 5.12
CA VAL A 107 -10.33 6.75 6.11
C VAL A 107 -11.63 7.10 5.43
N ALA A 108 -12.75 6.61 5.96
CA ALA A 108 -14.09 7.05 5.58
C ALA A 108 -14.48 8.27 6.42
N THR A 109 -14.79 9.39 5.78
CA THR A 109 -15.30 10.60 6.46
C THR A 109 -16.78 10.80 6.19
N GLY A 110 -17.48 11.51 7.09
CA GLY A 110 -18.94 11.68 7.01
C GLY A 110 -19.75 10.48 7.52
N VAL A 111 -19.11 9.55 8.24
CA VAL A 111 -19.79 8.40 8.87
C VAL A 111 -20.70 8.88 9.99
N TYR A 112 -20.18 9.77 10.85
CA TYR A 112 -20.97 10.45 11.86
C TYR A 112 -21.43 11.81 11.34
N ALA A 113 -22.74 12.02 11.22
CA ALA A 113 -23.32 13.23 10.63
C ALA A 113 -23.00 14.52 11.43
N ASN A 114 -22.76 14.39 12.73
CA ASN A 114 -22.46 15.52 13.59
C ASN A 114 -21.02 15.98 13.38
N LYS A 115 -20.87 17.11 12.69
CA LYS A 115 -19.57 17.74 12.47
C LYS A 115 -19.06 18.45 13.73
N PRO A 116 -17.75 18.42 14.00
CA PRO A 116 -17.15 19.25 15.05
C PRO A 116 -17.10 20.72 14.63
N SER A 117 -16.89 21.62 15.59
CA SER A 117 -16.58 23.03 15.37
C SER A 117 -15.07 23.26 15.36
N LEU A 118 -14.58 24.08 14.43
CA LEU A 118 -13.17 24.49 14.34
C LEU A 118 -13.07 26.00 14.57
N SER A 119 -12.11 26.42 15.41
CA SER A 119 -11.86 27.82 15.73
C SER A 119 -10.36 28.10 15.79
N ALA A 120 -9.96 29.36 15.61
CA ALA A 120 -8.58 29.82 15.74
C ALA A 120 -8.48 30.80 16.91
N GLN A 121 -7.55 30.53 17.82
CA GLN A 121 -7.30 31.37 18.98
C GLN A 121 -5.87 31.93 18.92
N PRO A 122 -5.68 33.25 19.12
CA PRO A 122 -6.71 34.26 19.40
C PRO A 122 -7.51 34.69 18.15
N SER A 123 -6.94 34.52 16.95
CA SER A 123 -7.60 34.90 15.69
C SER A 123 -7.05 34.09 14.51
N PRO A 124 -7.80 33.95 13.40
CA PRO A 124 -7.34 33.28 12.18
C PRO A 124 -6.34 34.12 11.35
N ALA A 125 -6.22 35.42 11.62
CA ALA A 125 -5.23 36.29 11.00
C ALA A 125 -4.02 36.44 11.93
N VAL A 126 -2.83 36.04 11.45
CA VAL A 126 -1.64 35.93 12.30
C VAL A 126 -0.43 36.49 11.57
N SER A 127 0.39 37.29 12.25
CA SER A 127 1.66 37.75 11.69
C SER A 127 2.69 36.61 11.60
N PRO A 128 3.60 36.63 10.62
CA PRO A 128 4.74 35.70 10.59
C PRO A 128 5.51 35.67 11.92
N GLY A 129 5.89 34.48 12.38
CA GLY A 129 6.54 34.26 13.67
C GLY A 129 5.61 34.30 14.88
N GLY A 130 4.34 34.67 14.70
CA GLY A 130 3.32 34.60 15.75
C GLY A 130 2.88 33.17 16.08
N GLU A 131 1.98 33.07 17.06
CA GLU A 131 1.38 31.82 17.53
C GLU A 131 -0.13 31.82 17.29
N VAL A 132 -0.66 30.66 16.89
CA VAL A 132 -2.10 30.42 16.81
C VAL A 132 -2.40 28.98 17.21
N THR A 133 -3.52 28.79 17.89
CA THR A 133 -4.04 27.46 18.21
C THR A 133 -5.32 27.23 17.44
N LEU A 134 -5.34 26.18 16.62
CA LEU A 134 -6.56 25.69 15.99
C LEU A 134 -7.23 24.70 16.93
N GLN A 135 -8.38 25.09 17.48
CA GLN A 135 -9.14 24.27 18.42
C GLN A 135 -10.31 23.59 17.73
N CYS A 136 -10.31 22.25 17.74
CA CYS A 136 -11.40 21.42 17.25
C CYS A 136 -12.21 20.90 18.43
N ARG A 137 -13.53 21.15 18.42
CA ARG A 137 -14.42 20.79 19.53
C ARG A 137 -15.63 20.01 19.03
N SER A 138 -15.96 18.92 19.72
CA SER A 138 -17.11 18.08 19.45
C SER A 138 -18.14 18.23 20.58
N GLN A 139 -19.43 18.11 20.24
CA GLN A 139 -20.51 18.02 21.25
C GLN A 139 -20.72 16.57 21.74
N TYR A 140 -20.05 15.62 21.09
CA TYR A 140 -20.10 14.19 21.39
C TYR A 140 -18.78 13.71 21.96
N ASN A 141 -18.86 12.64 22.76
CA ASN A 141 -17.74 11.99 23.46
C ASN A 141 -16.85 11.18 22.50
N PHE A 142 -16.25 11.86 21.52
CA PHE A 142 -15.18 11.31 20.70
C PHE A 142 -13.83 11.58 21.36
N ASP A 143 -12.99 10.55 21.41
CA ASP A 143 -11.71 10.56 22.12
C ASP A 143 -10.51 10.87 21.25
N GLN A 144 -10.72 11.11 19.96
CA GLN A 144 -9.68 11.46 19.01
C GLN A 144 -10.16 12.53 18.03
N PHE A 145 -9.22 13.39 17.63
CA PHE A 145 -9.45 14.46 16.68
C PHE A 145 -8.38 14.48 15.60
N ALA A 146 -8.74 14.98 14.43
CA ALA A 146 -7.80 15.18 13.34
C ALA A 146 -8.01 16.55 12.71
N LEU A 147 -6.91 17.27 12.49
CA LEU A 147 -6.88 18.52 11.75
C LEU A 147 -6.28 18.26 10.37
N TYR A 148 -6.97 18.70 9.33
CA TYR A 148 -6.53 18.57 7.95
C TYR A 148 -6.49 19.94 7.29
N LYS A 149 -5.36 20.26 6.67
CA LYS A 149 -5.20 21.40 5.78
C LYS A 149 -5.34 20.92 4.34
N GLU A 150 -6.16 21.61 3.55
CA GLU A 150 -6.31 21.29 2.13
C GLU A 150 -4.95 21.35 1.40
N GLY A 151 -4.65 20.29 0.65
CA GLY A 151 -3.40 20.17 -0.11
C GLY A 151 -2.24 19.54 0.67
N ASP A 152 -2.37 19.32 1.98
CA ASP A 152 -1.34 18.64 2.76
C ASP A 152 -1.39 17.12 2.56
N ALA A 153 -0.24 16.47 2.77
CA ALA A 153 -0.06 15.02 2.56
C ALA A 153 -0.90 14.16 3.51
N GLY A 154 -1.33 14.71 4.64
CA GLY A 154 -2.17 14.00 5.59
C GLY A 154 -2.61 14.85 6.77
N PRO A 155 -3.52 14.32 7.60
CA PRO A 155 -4.04 15.01 8.77
C PRO A 155 -3.09 14.89 9.97
N GLN A 156 -3.05 15.92 10.81
CA GLN A 156 -2.45 15.87 12.13
C GLN A 156 -3.48 15.31 13.12
N LYS A 157 -3.12 14.24 13.84
CA LYS A 157 -3.99 13.64 14.87
C LYS A 157 -3.64 14.20 16.24
N GLY A 158 -4.66 14.47 17.05
CA GLY A 158 -4.55 14.95 18.43
C GLY A 158 -5.44 14.12 19.36
N SER A 159 -4.94 13.84 20.56
CA SER A 159 -5.72 13.17 21.61
C SER A 159 -6.56 14.16 22.41
N GLU A 160 -7.70 13.68 22.89
CA GLU A 160 -8.70 14.45 23.62
C GLU A 160 -8.18 15.11 24.91
N LYS A 161 -8.63 16.34 25.17
CA LYS A 161 -8.88 16.87 26.51
C LYS A 161 -10.40 17.05 26.67
N GLN A 162 -11.08 16.06 27.25
CA GLN A 162 -12.52 16.01 27.54
C GLN A 162 -13.50 15.96 26.34
N TYR A 163 -13.45 16.93 25.42
CA TYR A 163 -14.31 17.00 24.22
C TYR A 163 -13.76 17.92 23.12
N TRP A 164 -12.49 18.31 23.24
CA TRP A 164 -11.78 19.09 22.24
C TRP A 164 -10.32 18.65 22.12
N ALA A 165 -9.68 19.09 21.04
CA ALA A 165 -8.25 19.00 20.84
C ALA A 165 -7.70 20.32 20.31
N ASP A 166 -6.53 20.69 20.82
CA ASP A 166 -5.80 21.89 20.45
C ASP A 166 -4.64 21.52 19.52
N PHE A 167 -4.51 22.24 18.41
CA PHE A 167 -3.44 22.09 17.44
C PHE A 167 -2.65 23.41 17.40
N PRO A 168 -1.62 23.57 18.25
CA PRO A 168 -0.83 24.79 18.31
C PRO A 168 0.16 24.88 17.14
N ILE A 169 0.29 26.09 16.58
CA ILE A 169 1.30 26.47 15.60
C ILE A 169 2.10 27.62 16.23
N THR A 170 3.27 27.29 16.81
CA THR A 170 4.07 28.21 17.65
C THR A 170 4.96 29.18 16.87
N ALA A 171 5.15 28.94 15.56
CA ALA A 171 5.90 29.82 14.68
C ALA A 171 5.25 29.85 13.29
N VAL A 172 4.30 30.76 13.11
CA VAL A 172 3.51 30.84 11.88
C VAL A 172 4.38 31.31 10.71
N THR A 173 4.26 30.65 9.56
CA THR A 173 4.94 31.00 8.30
C THR A 173 3.89 31.05 7.19
N VAL A 174 4.24 31.66 6.05
CA VAL A 174 3.32 31.73 4.90
C VAL A 174 2.80 30.36 4.46
N ALA A 175 3.59 29.29 4.65
CA ALA A 175 3.21 27.91 4.32
C ALA A 175 2.07 27.35 5.19
N HIS A 176 1.82 27.94 6.36
CA HIS A 176 0.67 27.61 7.21
C HIS A 176 -0.63 28.27 6.73
N SER A 177 -0.58 29.22 5.78
CA SER A 177 -1.80 29.78 5.23
C SER A 177 -2.61 28.71 4.49
N GLY A 178 -3.94 28.79 4.57
CA GLY A 178 -4.83 27.93 3.82
C GLY A 178 -6.08 27.53 4.60
N THR A 179 -6.84 26.62 4.00
CA THR A 179 -8.12 26.17 4.53
C THR A 179 -7.96 24.91 5.37
N TYR A 180 -8.39 24.99 6.63
CA TYR A 180 -8.37 23.92 7.59
C TYR A 180 -9.77 23.37 7.83
N ARG A 181 -9.86 22.05 8.04
CA ARG A 181 -11.05 21.37 8.55
C ARG A 181 -10.63 20.40 9.64
N CYS A 182 -11.52 20.18 10.60
CA CYS A 182 -11.29 19.18 11.62
C CYS A 182 -12.35 18.09 11.63
N TYR A 183 -11.95 16.95 12.17
CA TYR A 183 -12.74 15.74 12.28
C TYR A 183 -12.62 15.19 13.70
N SER A 184 -13.63 14.43 14.09
CA SER A 184 -13.69 13.70 15.37
C SER A 184 -13.98 12.23 15.09
N PHE A 185 -13.38 11.35 15.88
CA PHE A 185 -13.54 9.90 15.72
C PHE A 185 -13.24 9.17 17.02
N SER A 186 -13.60 7.88 17.08
CA SER A 186 -13.28 7.04 18.23
C SER A 186 -11.96 6.31 18.03
N SER A 187 -11.11 6.22 19.05
CA SER A 187 -9.91 5.38 19.03
C SER A 187 -10.20 3.90 18.72
N LYS A 188 -11.41 3.42 19.04
CA LYS A 188 -11.89 2.06 18.72
C LYS A 188 -12.13 1.86 17.22
N LEU A 189 -12.50 2.93 16.52
CA LEU A 189 -12.82 2.95 15.09
C LEU A 189 -11.98 4.02 14.37
N PRO A 190 -10.64 3.89 14.33
CA PRO A 190 -9.72 4.97 13.95
C PRO A 190 -9.78 5.39 12.48
N TYR A 191 -10.52 4.66 11.65
CA TYR A 191 -10.67 4.92 10.21
C TYR A 191 -12.09 5.38 9.82
N LEU A 192 -12.99 5.55 10.79
CA LEU A 192 -14.37 6.02 10.59
C LEU A 192 -14.54 7.35 11.29
N TRP A 193 -14.61 8.43 10.50
CA TRP A 193 -14.57 9.80 11.02
C TRP A 193 -15.91 10.50 10.81
N SER A 194 -16.14 11.54 11.61
CA SER A 194 -17.29 12.44 11.45
C SER A 194 -17.28 13.19 10.12
N ALA A 195 -18.37 13.89 9.84
CA ALA A 195 -18.42 14.91 8.81
C ALA A 195 -17.40 16.02 9.14
N PRO A 196 -16.76 16.63 8.12
CA PRO A 196 -15.82 17.72 8.35
C PRO A 196 -16.49 18.90 9.05
N SER A 197 -15.74 19.61 9.88
CA SER A 197 -16.12 20.95 10.35
C SER A 197 -16.34 21.92 9.18
N ASP A 198 -16.93 23.07 9.50
CA ASP A 198 -16.86 24.21 8.59
C ASP A 198 -15.40 24.61 8.34
N PRO A 199 -15.07 25.06 7.12
CA PRO A 199 -13.71 25.47 6.78
C PRO A 199 -13.29 26.69 7.59
N LEU A 200 -12.03 26.69 8.03
CA LEU A 200 -11.38 27.83 8.65
C LEU A 200 -10.18 28.23 7.80
N GLU A 201 -10.20 29.44 7.24
CA GLU A 201 -9.06 29.99 6.51
C GLU A 201 -8.08 30.67 7.49
N LEU A 202 -6.86 30.14 7.58
CA LEU A 202 -5.77 30.79 8.29
C LEU A 202 -5.03 31.72 7.32
N VAL A 203 -4.93 33.00 7.67
CA VAL A 203 -4.31 34.03 6.83
C VAL A 203 -3.08 34.58 7.53
N VAL A 204 -1.93 34.47 6.87
CA VAL A 204 -0.67 35.01 7.39
C VAL A 204 -0.42 36.39 6.80
N THR A 205 -0.67 37.44 7.59
CA THR A 205 -0.53 38.83 7.13
C THR A 205 0.92 39.26 7.21
N GLY A 206 1.61 39.27 6.07
CA GLY A 206 2.99 39.75 5.98
C GLY A 206 3.05 41.28 5.93
N THR A 207 3.60 41.93 6.95
CA THR A 207 4.41 43.12 6.68
C THR A 207 5.73 42.62 6.10
N SER A 208 5.96 42.83 4.81
CA SER A 208 7.33 42.84 4.31
C SER A 208 8.03 43.95 5.10
N VAL A 209 8.80 43.57 6.12
CA VAL A 209 9.74 44.48 6.76
C VAL A 209 10.78 44.79 5.69
N THR A 210 10.50 45.82 4.90
CA THR A 210 11.56 46.61 4.29
C THR A 210 12.33 47.14 5.50
N PRO A 211 13.61 46.79 5.68
CA PRO A 211 14.38 47.34 6.79
C PRO A 211 14.51 48.84 6.55
N SER A 212 13.66 49.61 7.21
CA SER A 212 13.75 51.06 7.30
C SER A 212 14.92 51.40 8.21
N TRP A 213 16.13 51.16 7.73
CA TRP A 213 17.38 51.66 8.27
C TRP A 213 18.17 52.22 7.11
N LEU A 214 17.76 53.42 6.67
CA LEU A 214 18.59 54.49 6.14
C LEU A 214 17.69 55.73 6.10
N SER A 215 17.46 56.34 7.27
CA SER A 215 17.16 57.76 7.29
C SER A 215 18.46 58.49 6.97
N ALA A 216 18.56 59.01 5.75
CA ALA A 216 19.49 60.09 5.42
C ALA A 216 18.69 61.20 4.76
N GLU A 217 18.94 62.40 5.27
CA GLU A 217 18.31 63.70 5.07
C GLU A 217 18.17 64.14 3.60
N PRO A 218 17.22 65.04 3.26
CA PRO A 218 16.99 65.46 1.88
C PRO A 218 17.89 66.65 1.49
N PRO A 219 18.23 66.82 0.21
CA PRO A 219 18.46 68.14 -0.35
C PRO A 219 17.26 68.55 -1.21
N SER A 220 16.73 69.72 -0.84
CA SER A 220 15.93 70.58 -1.69
C SER A 220 16.68 70.93 -2.99
N SER A 221 16.02 70.79 -4.13
CA SER A 221 15.76 71.90 -5.07
C SER A 221 15.11 71.39 -6.35
N VAL A 222 14.17 72.20 -6.82
CA VAL A 222 13.33 72.09 -8.00
C VAL A 222 14.19 72.19 -9.27
N THR A 223 13.82 71.49 -10.35
CA THR A 223 13.44 72.11 -11.66
C THR A 223 13.23 71.04 -12.77
N GLU A 224 12.08 71.17 -13.45
CA GLU A 224 11.71 70.76 -14.82
C GLU A 224 11.27 69.31 -15.17
N PHE A 225 9.97 69.23 -15.50
CA PHE A 225 9.22 68.23 -16.29
C PHE A 225 9.60 68.32 -17.80
N PRO A 226 9.38 67.29 -18.67
CA PRO A 226 8.03 66.80 -18.99
C PRO A 226 7.85 65.30 -19.32
N GLU A 227 6.78 64.74 -18.75
CA GLU A 227 5.63 64.11 -19.44
C GLU A 227 5.89 63.12 -20.60
N ALA A 228 5.95 61.83 -20.27
CA ALA A 228 5.65 60.75 -21.21
C ALA A 228 5.16 59.48 -20.48
N SER A 229 3.91 59.48 -20.02
CA SER A 229 3.19 58.24 -19.72
C SER A 229 1.72 58.38 -20.10
N ARG A 230 1.42 58.06 -21.36
CA ARG A 230 0.09 57.64 -21.85
C ARG A 230 0.17 57.38 -23.35
N LYS A 231 0.47 56.12 -23.72
CA LYS A 231 0.05 55.49 -24.99
C LYS A 231 0.59 54.07 -25.04
N LEU A 232 -0.13 53.11 -24.44
CA LEU A 232 -0.43 51.81 -25.07
C LEU A 232 -1.40 51.00 -24.18
N SER A 233 -2.64 51.47 -24.05
CA SER A 233 -3.70 50.63 -23.46
C SER A 233 -5.11 50.90 -23.98
N ILE A 234 -5.28 51.69 -25.06
CA ILE A 234 -6.60 51.92 -25.67
C ILE A 234 -6.48 51.96 -27.19
N ALA A 235 -6.49 50.78 -27.80
CA ALA A 235 -6.81 50.45 -29.21
C ALA A 235 -6.28 49.01 -29.41
N LEU A 236 -7.04 47.95 -29.65
CA LEU A 236 -8.28 47.86 -30.40
C LEU A 236 -9.00 46.57 -29.98
N ILE A 237 -9.99 46.69 -29.11
CA ILE A 237 -11.20 45.87 -29.21
C ILE A 237 -11.95 46.46 -30.40
N ASN A 238 -11.93 45.75 -31.53
CA ASN A 238 -12.96 45.74 -32.58
C ASN A 238 -12.35 45.24 -33.91
N LYS A 239 -12.47 43.94 -34.17
CA LYS A 239 -13.08 43.50 -35.44
C LYS A 239 -13.49 42.03 -35.35
N SER A 240 -14.78 41.82 -35.58
CA SER A 240 -15.41 40.51 -35.67
C SER A 240 -15.24 39.89 -37.07
N SER A 241 -15.40 38.57 -37.07
CA SER A 241 -16.07 37.75 -38.09
C SER A 241 -15.52 37.72 -39.51
N THR A 242 -14.91 36.59 -39.89
CA THR A 242 -15.27 35.87 -41.12
C THR A 242 -14.93 34.38 -40.99
N ILE A 243 -15.63 33.56 -41.77
CA ILE A 243 -16.09 32.18 -41.57
C ILE A 243 -15.28 31.15 -42.39
N GLU A 244 -15.07 29.95 -41.80
CA GLU A 244 -14.82 28.58 -42.34
C GLU A 244 -13.59 28.21 -43.22
N PRO A 245 -13.26 26.90 -43.42
CA PRO A 245 -13.75 25.68 -42.72
C PRO A 245 -12.65 24.75 -42.15
N SER A 246 -13.14 23.86 -41.30
CA SER A 246 -12.55 22.68 -40.68
C SER A 246 -11.72 21.77 -41.60
N ARG A 247 -10.58 21.26 -41.09
CA ARG A 247 -10.01 19.97 -41.53
C ARG A 247 -10.23 18.91 -40.46
N THR A 248 -11.29 18.15 -40.69
CA THR A 248 -11.58 16.85 -40.08
C THR A 248 -10.54 15.83 -40.56
N ILE A 249 -9.79 15.20 -39.65
CA ILE A 249 -9.02 13.99 -39.98
C ILE A 249 -9.92 12.79 -39.69
N THR A 250 -10.60 12.34 -40.74
CA THR A 250 -11.32 11.06 -40.78
C THR A 250 -10.28 9.96 -41.02
N ILE A 251 -9.93 9.17 -40.00
CA ILE A 251 -9.24 7.88 -40.20
C ILE A 251 -10.32 6.80 -40.22
N SER A 252 -10.64 6.34 -41.43
CA SER A 252 -11.50 5.19 -41.67
C SER A 252 -10.67 3.89 -41.62
N PRO A 253 -11.23 2.74 -41.20
CA PRO A 253 -10.49 1.61 -40.69
C PRO A 253 -9.91 0.75 -41.81
N LYS A 254 -8.62 0.42 -41.71
CA LYS A 254 -7.99 -0.62 -42.52
C LYS A 254 -7.90 -1.89 -41.67
N GLY A 255 -8.46 -2.98 -42.20
CA GLY A 255 -8.48 -4.32 -41.61
C GLY A 255 -7.09 -4.94 -41.42
N PRO A 256 -7.03 -6.10 -40.75
CA PRO A 256 -5.92 -6.46 -39.87
C PRO A 256 -4.77 -7.12 -40.62
N GLU A 257 -3.58 -6.53 -40.50
CA GLU A 257 -2.32 -7.25 -40.68
C GLU A 257 -1.69 -7.49 -39.30
N SER A 258 -1.46 -8.77 -39.03
CA SER A 258 -0.92 -9.34 -37.81
C SER A 258 0.48 -8.80 -37.47
N PRO A 259 0.69 -8.30 -36.24
CA PRO A 259 2.03 -8.17 -35.67
C PRO A 259 2.26 -9.33 -34.68
N THR A 260 3.22 -10.19 -35.01
CA THR A 260 3.79 -11.17 -34.08
C THR A 260 4.44 -10.44 -32.90
N ASP A 261 3.82 -10.61 -31.73
CA ASP A 261 4.15 -9.95 -30.46
C ASP A 261 5.48 -10.48 -29.86
N PRO A 262 6.43 -9.60 -29.42
CA PRO A 262 7.64 -10.00 -28.70
C PRO A 262 7.35 -10.74 -27.38
N ALA A 263 6.14 -10.63 -26.82
CA ALA A 263 5.75 -11.31 -25.59
C ALA A 263 5.64 -12.84 -25.75
N GLN A 264 5.41 -13.34 -26.97
CA GLN A 264 5.24 -14.78 -27.21
C GLN A 264 6.58 -15.56 -27.19
N GLN A 265 7.71 -14.89 -27.46
CA GLN A 265 9.03 -15.50 -27.51
C GLN A 265 9.63 -15.81 -26.12
N HIS A 266 9.22 -15.09 -25.08
CA HIS A 266 9.75 -15.31 -23.72
C HIS A 266 8.99 -16.42 -22.97
N TYR A 267 7.69 -16.59 -23.23
CA TYR A 267 6.89 -17.67 -22.65
C TYR A 267 7.27 -19.05 -23.23
N THR A 268 7.57 -19.12 -24.54
CA THR A 268 8.06 -20.35 -25.19
C THR A 268 9.44 -20.78 -24.70
N LYS A 269 10.35 -19.83 -24.42
CA LYS A 269 11.68 -20.15 -23.87
C LYS A 269 11.61 -20.67 -22.43
N GLY A 270 10.78 -20.07 -21.56
CA GLY A 270 10.58 -20.54 -20.19
C GLY A 270 9.95 -21.93 -20.12
N ASN A 271 8.99 -22.22 -20.99
CA ASN A 271 8.37 -23.55 -21.10
C ASN A 271 9.32 -24.58 -21.71
N LEU A 272 10.15 -24.20 -22.69
CA LEU A 272 11.14 -25.10 -23.27
C LEU A 272 12.18 -25.54 -22.23
N VAL A 273 12.65 -24.63 -21.37
CA VAL A 273 13.56 -24.97 -20.27
C VAL A 273 12.92 -25.97 -19.30
N ARG A 274 11.64 -25.76 -18.93
CA ARG A 274 10.91 -26.67 -18.05
C ARG A 274 10.70 -28.06 -18.70
N ILE A 275 10.39 -28.11 -20.00
CA ILE A 275 10.22 -29.36 -20.75
C ILE A 275 11.56 -30.10 -20.87
N CYS A 276 12.66 -29.39 -21.19
CA CYS A 276 13.99 -29.99 -21.27
C CYS A 276 14.43 -30.57 -19.91
N ILE A 277 14.20 -29.85 -18.81
CA ILE A 277 14.51 -30.36 -17.47
C ILE A 277 13.66 -31.60 -17.15
N GLY A 278 12.36 -31.58 -17.46
CA GLY A 278 11.48 -32.73 -17.29
C GLY A 278 11.93 -33.96 -18.09
N ALA A 279 12.35 -33.76 -19.35
CA ALA A 279 12.86 -34.82 -20.21
C ALA A 279 14.18 -35.43 -19.67
N VAL A 280 15.10 -34.60 -19.18
CA VAL A 280 16.36 -35.07 -18.58
C VAL A 280 16.10 -35.91 -17.33
N ILE A 281 15.18 -35.46 -16.45
CA ILE A 281 14.80 -36.22 -15.25
C ILE A 281 14.18 -37.56 -15.64
N LEU A 282 13.29 -37.59 -16.63
CA LEU A 282 12.69 -38.84 -17.12
C LEU A 282 13.73 -39.81 -17.69
N ILE A 283 14.69 -39.31 -18.48
CA ILE A 283 15.77 -40.14 -19.05
C ILE A 283 16.63 -40.72 -17.92
N LEU A 284 16.97 -39.93 -16.90
CA LEU A 284 17.73 -40.41 -15.74
C LEU A 284 16.96 -41.49 -14.95
N LEU A 285 15.66 -41.29 -14.71
CA LEU A 285 14.82 -42.28 -14.04
C LEU A 285 14.72 -43.59 -14.84
N VAL A 286 14.57 -43.51 -16.16
CA VAL A 286 14.57 -44.70 -17.03
C VAL A 286 15.93 -45.39 -17.01
N GLY A 287 17.03 -44.64 -17.01
CA GLY A 287 18.38 -45.18 -16.87
C GLY A 287 18.56 -45.95 -15.56
N LEU A 288 18.14 -45.38 -14.44
CA LEU A 288 18.18 -46.04 -13.12
C LEU A 288 17.32 -47.31 -13.08
N LEU A 289 16.12 -47.27 -13.67
CA LEU A 289 15.26 -48.45 -13.78
C LEU A 289 15.85 -49.52 -14.70
N ALA A 290 16.53 -49.13 -15.77
CA ALA A 290 17.21 -50.05 -16.69
C ALA A 290 18.43 -50.69 -16.01
N GLU A 291 19.20 -49.94 -15.23
CA GLU A 291 20.31 -50.47 -14.44
C GLU A 291 19.84 -51.42 -13.33
N ASP A 292 18.75 -51.09 -12.62
CA ASP A 292 18.14 -51.96 -11.61
C ASP A 292 17.61 -53.26 -12.25
N TRP A 293 16.92 -53.13 -13.39
CA TRP A 293 16.47 -54.27 -14.18
C TRP A 293 17.64 -55.14 -14.66
N HIS A 294 18.70 -54.52 -15.17
CA HIS A 294 19.87 -55.24 -15.66
C HIS A 294 20.66 -55.90 -14.51
N SER A 295 20.71 -55.27 -13.34
CA SER A 295 21.33 -55.82 -12.13
C SER A 295 20.54 -57.02 -11.59
N ARG A 296 19.21 -56.95 -11.57
CA ARG A 296 18.33 -58.10 -11.26
C ARG A 296 18.49 -59.24 -12.25
N LYS A 297 18.75 -58.94 -13.53
CA LYS A 297 18.95 -59.96 -14.57
C LYS A 297 20.34 -60.61 -14.49
N LYS A 298 21.35 -59.91 -13.97
CA LYS A 298 22.70 -60.46 -13.74
C LYS A 298 22.80 -61.31 -12.46
N SER A 299 21.86 -61.19 -11.51
CA SER A 299 21.92 -61.83 -10.20
C SER A 299 21.32 -63.25 -10.10
N LEU A 300 21.21 -64.01 -11.19
CA LEU A 300 20.88 -65.44 -11.16
C LEU A 300 21.86 -66.17 -12.10
N PRO A 301 22.76 -67.07 -11.60
CA PRO A 301 22.40 -68.19 -10.72
C PRO A 301 23.44 -68.55 -9.62
N ARG A 302 22.99 -68.75 -8.38
CA ARG A 302 23.51 -69.85 -7.52
C ARG A 302 22.49 -70.17 -6.43
N ARG A 303 21.86 -71.33 -6.55
CA ARG A 303 20.96 -71.91 -5.55
C ARG A 303 21.81 -72.24 -4.31
N VAL A 304 21.62 -71.51 -3.22
CA VAL A 304 22.05 -71.93 -1.88
C VAL A 304 20.79 -72.04 -1.01
N ARG A 305 20.61 -73.23 -0.42
CA ARG A 305 19.52 -73.56 0.51
C ARG A 305 19.42 -72.52 1.64
N PRO A 306 18.22 -72.01 1.97
CA PRO A 306 18.04 -71.25 3.20
C PRO A 306 18.02 -72.20 4.40
N ILE A 307 19.00 -72.04 5.30
CA ILE A 307 18.94 -72.54 6.66
C ILE A 307 17.84 -71.74 7.38
N ARG A 308 16.86 -72.44 7.96
CA ARG A 308 15.84 -71.85 8.84
C ARG A 308 16.50 -71.12 10.01
N ARG A 309 16.24 -69.83 10.17
CA ARG A 309 16.36 -69.12 11.46
C ARG A 309 14.95 -68.82 12.00
N PRO A 310 14.70 -68.89 13.31
CA PRO A 310 13.39 -68.61 13.88
C PRO A 310 13.03 -67.12 13.76
N LEU A 311 11.72 -66.85 13.61
CA LEU A 311 11.15 -65.50 13.63
C LEU A 311 11.29 -64.85 15.02
N PRO A 312 11.56 -63.53 15.10
CA PRO A 312 11.41 -62.77 16.34
C PRO A 312 9.91 -62.59 16.68
N PRO A 313 9.54 -62.48 17.96
CA PRO A 313 8.15 -62.35 18.37
C PRO A 313 7.56 -60.99 17.94
N LEU A 314 6.29 -61.03 17.53
CA LEU A 314 5.48 -59.87 17.15
C LEU A 314 5.19 -58.95 18.36
N PRO A 315 5.15 -57.62 18.17
CA PRO A 315 4.77 -56.68 19.22
C PRO A 315 3.27 -56.83 19.54
N GLN A 316 2.94 -56.88 20.84
CA GLN A 316 1.56 -56.93 21.30
C GLN A 316 0.84 -55.60 21.02
N THR A 317 -0.27 -55.69 20.29
CA THR A 317 -1.28 -54.64 20.13
C THR A 317 -1.94 -54.32 21.46
N GLN A 318 -1.80 -53.08 21.94
CA GLN A 318 -2.72 -52.51 22.92
C GLN A 318 -4.02 -52.13 22.21
N LYS A 319 -5.13 -52.71 22.66
CA LYS A 319 -6.50 -52.27 22.34
C LYS A 319 -6.98 -51.27 23.40
N PRO A 320 -7.89 -50.34 23.05
CA PRO A 320 -8.30 -49.24 23.91
C PRO A 320 -9.33 -49.68 24.96
N HIS A 321 -9.23 -49.14 26.17
CA HIS A 321 -10.29 -49.21 27.17
C HIS A 321 -11.40 -48.22 26.82
N SER A 322 -12.56 -48.76 26.48
CA SER A 322 -13.86 -48.09 26.62
C SER A 322 -14.66 -48.86 27.67
N GLN A 323 -15.06 -48.22 28.76
CA GLN A 323 -16.02 -48.80 29.70
C GLN A 323 -17.17 -47.81 29.93
N GLN A 324 -18.32 -48.22 29.41
CA GLN A 324 -19.64 -47.64 29.65
C GLN A 324 -20.11 -47.92 31.07
N ASP A 325 -20.69 -46.88 31.67
CA ASP A 325 -22.07 -46.76 32.15
C ASP A 325 -22.75 -47.93 32.90
N GLY A 326 -23.47 -47.56 33.96
CA GLY A 326 -24.60 -48.32 34.49
C GLY A 326 -24.61 -48.58 36.00
N GLY A 327 -25.47 -47.84 36.73
CA GLY A 327 -26.21 -48.42 37.87
C GLY A 327 -26.29 -47.60 39.16
N ARG A 328 -27.37 -46.82 39.31
CA ARG A 328 -27.96 -46.41 40.62
C ARG A 328 -28.82 -47.59 41.14
N PRO A 329 -29.01 -47.77 42.45
CA PRO A 329 -30.24 -47.26 43.09
C PRO A 329 -30.03 -46.73 44.53
N ASP A 330 -31.13 -46.20 45.06
CA ASP A 330 -31.30 -45.28 46.19
C ASP A 330 -30.92 -45.76 47.60
N GLY A 331 -30.77 -44.79 48.51
CA GLY A 331 -30.83 -45.06 49.96
C GLY A 331 -30.38 -43.92 50.88
N HIS A 332 -31.35 -43.10 51.31
CA HIS A 332 -31.47 -42.48 52.65
C HIS A 332 -30.39 -41.53 53.23
N ASN A 333 -30.81 -40.25 53.31
CA ASN A 333 -31.13 -39.51 54.54
C ASN A 333 -30.05 -38.69 55.29
N HIS A 334 -30.55 -37.52 55.73
CA HIS A 334 -30.11 -36.57 56.75
C HIS A 334 -28.86 -35.70 56.56
N GLY A 335 -29.12 -34.38 56.60
CA GLY A 335 -28.71 -33.64 57.78
C GLY A 335 -27.83 -32.40 57.54
N HIS A 336 -28.48 -31.25 57.65
CA HIS A 336 -28.05 -30.11 58.46
C HIS A 336 -26.83 -29.24 58.07
N HIS A 337 -27.19 -27.94 58.02
CA HIS A 337 -26.56 -26.80 58.70
C HIS A 337 -25.60 -25.87 57.93
N HIS A 338 -26.12 -24.64 57.85
CA HIS A 338 -25.52 -23.30 57.75
C HIS A 338 -25.12 -22.75 56.37
#